data_AF-A0AAU0P1Q4-F1
#
_entry.id   AF-A0AAU0P1Q4-F1
#
_cell.length_a   1.000
_cell.length_b   1.000
_cell.length_c   1.000
_cell.angle_alpha   90.00
_cell.angle_beta   90.00
_cell.angle_gamma   90.00
#
_symmetry.space_group_name_H-M   'P 1'
#
loop_
_entity.id
_entity.type
_entity.pdbx_description
1 polymer ?
#
loop_
_entity_poly.entity_id
_entity_poly.type
_entity_poly.pdbx_seq_one_letter_code
_entity_poly.pdbx_strand_id
1 'polypeptide(L)'
;MIIKTATFNLFQFCSPEFSFYTKKEKFKKDDWEEKKNWIKKQLQKMDCDIVGFQEVFSQEELKELVLECGFKEFVVVDEAKLDEKNKVYKSTTVALASKFPIKNIENISKSSDFTFAREPIKATISLKNDLDINVYVAHLKSNRLNEFEYKFTKDSTLEEKKSKLDIALKNNYSLSLKQRLNEAKALHFDIKKQILPSILLCDLNDREFSITIDALTNKRFYKNELKKDDFILFDSYDIAPKKVYNPHPEFKGFKRTPTSYFVGHGNTLDFIFVSKDLENCVKNHKVFEEHLQKNRNGTLKQSDHAQVVCEIEI
;
A
#
# COMPACT_ATOMS: atom_id res chain seq x y z
N MET A 1 23.32 -7.39 1.65
CA MET A 1 23.15 -6.01 1.11
C MET A 1 21.88 -5.41 1.69
N ILE A 2 21.79 -4.09 1.85
CA ILE A 2 20.54 -3.46 2.32
C ILE A 2 19.79 -2.91 1.11
N ILE A 3 18.51 -3.24 0.98
CA ILE A 3 17.58 -2.62 0.04
C ILE A 3 16.61 -1.72 0.78
N LYS A 4 16.22 -0.61 0.15
CA LYS A 4 15.17 0.27 0.65
C LYS A 4 13.93 0.17 -0.24
N THR A 5 12.81 -0.22 0.34
CA THR A 5 11.51 -0.32 -0.35
C THR A 5 10.53 0.70 0.20
N ALA A 6 9.62 1.19 -0.64
CA ALA A 6 8.59 2.14 -0.20
C ALA A 6 7.22 1.94 -0.84
N THR A 7 6.18 2.32 -0.12
CA THR A 7 4.83 2.51 -0.67
C THR A 7 4.47 4.00 -0.65
N PHE A 8 3.88 4.48 -1.75
CA PHE A 8 3.61 5.90 -1.98
C PHE A 8 2.28 6.10 -2.73
N ASN A 9 1.21 6.38 -1.97
CA ASN A 9 -0.03 6.86 -2.55
C ASN A 9 0.14 8.32 -3.00
N LEU A 10 0.00 8.54 -4.31
CA LEU A 10 0.28 9.83 -4.94
C LEU A 10 -0.87 10.83 -4.83
N PHE A 11 -2.02 10.49 -4.26
CA PHE A 11 -3.21 11.34 -4.20
C PHE A 11 -3.54 11.98 -5.55
N GLN A 12 -4.19 11.19 -6.41
CA GLN A 12 -4.66 11.57 -7.73
C GLN A 12 -3.58 12.09 -8.68
N PHE A 13 -2.53 11.33 -8.97
CA PHE A 13 -1.51 11.75 -9.95
C PHE A 13 -2.06 11.72 -11.39
N CYS A 14 -2.60 12.86 -11.84
CA CYS A 14 -3.32 13.03 -13.09
C CYS A 14 -2.90 14.33 -13.79
N SER A 15 -2.41 14.20 -15.02
CA SER A 15 -1.94 15.31 -15.85
C SER A 15 -3.04 16.35 -16.08
N PRO A 16 -2.70 17.66 -16.17
CA PRO A 16 -3.67 18.76 -16.35
C PRO A 16 -4.53 18.66 -17.62
N GLU A 17 -4.17 17.80 -18.56
CA GLU A 17 -4.96 17.50 -19.76
C GLU A 17 -6.24 16.72 -19.46
N PHE A 18 -6.27 16.04 -18.32
CA PHE A 18 -7.35 15.17 -17.89
C PHE A 18 -7.96 15.64 -16.58
N SER A 19 -9.17 15.17 -16.31
CA SER A 19 -9.81 15.23 -15.00
C SER A 19 -9.88 13.83 -14.40
N PHE A 20 -10.05 13.72 -13.08
CA PHE A 20 -10.19 12.44 -12.39
C PHE A 20 -11.53 12.36 -11.67
N TYR A 21 -12.22 11.23 -11.81
CA TYR A 21 -13.59 10.94 -11.34
C TYR A 21 -14.70 11.83 -11.92
N THR A 22 -14.57 13.15 -11.79
CA THR A 22 -15.52 14.15 -12.27
C THR A 22 -14.85 15.16 -13.19
N LYS A 23 -15.63 15.88 -14.02
CA LYS A 23 -15.11 16.94 -14.92
C LYS A 23 -14.53 18.17 -14.18
N LYS A 24 -14.86 18.32 -12.89
CA LYS A 24 -14.46 19.49 -12.08
C LYS A 24 -13.10 19.29 -11.44
N GLU A 25 -12.75 18.04 -11.17
CA GLU A 25 -11.56 17.62 -10.45
C GLU A 25 -10.40 17.43 -11.42
N LYS A 26 -9.51 18.43 -11.47
CA LYS A 26 -8.33 18.43 -12.35
C LYS A 26 -7.21 19.27 -11.78
N PHE A 27 -5.99 19.01 -12.21
CA PHE A 27 -4.85 19.84 -11.89
C PHE A 27 -4.84 21.12 -12.71
N LYS A 28 -4.42 22.23 -12.09
CA LYS A 28 -3.89 23.38 -12.84
C LYS A 28 -2.45 23.08 -13.25
N LYS A 29 -1.96 23.71 -14.31
CA LYS A 29 -0.59 23.51 -14.81
C LYS A 29 0.46 23.79 -13.72
N ASP A 30 0.33 24.89 -12.99
CA ASP A 30 1.27 25.25 -11.93
C ASP A 30 1.23 24.26 -10.76
N ASP A 31 0.02 23.85 -10.34
CA ASP A 31 -0.16 22.86 -9.28
C ASP A 31 0.44 21.49 -9.65
N TRP A 32 0.40 21.13 -10.94
CA TRP A 32 1.00 19.91 -11.46
C TRP A 32 2.52 19.93 -11.44
N GLU A 33 3.15 21.04 -11.82
CA GLU A 33 4.60 21.19 -11.71
C GLU A 33 5.05 21.19 -10.24
N GLU A 34 4.29 21.83 -9.34
CA GLU A 34 4.53 21.74 -7.90
C GLU A 34 4.42 20.29 -7.40
N LYS A 35 3.40 19.54 -7.83
CA LYS A 35 3.19 18.12 -7.49
C LYS A 35 4.36 17.26 -7.95
N LYS A 36 4.76 17.37 -9.21
CA LYS A 36 5.92 16.64 -9.75
C LYS A 36 7.20 16.97 -8.97
N ASN A 37 7.47 18.25 -8.72
CA ASN A 37 8.65 18.66 -7.96
C ASN A 37 8.63 18.15 -6.51
N TRP A 38 7.47 18.11 -5.88
CA TRP A 38 7.32 17.53 -4.54
C TRP A 38 7.59 16.02 -4.55
N ILE A 39 7.04 15.27 -5.52
CA ILE A 39 7.31 13.83 -5.66
C ILE A 39 8.80 13.58 -5.86
N LYS A 40 9.48 14.32 -6.74
CA LYS A 40 10.93 14.20 -6.95
C LYS A 40 11.72 14.39 -5.64
N LYS A 41 11.37 15.45 -4.88
CA LYS A 41 11.99 15.72 -3.56
C LYS A 41 11.72 14.60 -2.56
N GLN A 42 10.52 14.02 -2.55
CA GLN A 42 10.21 12.88 -1.69
C GLN A 42 11.00 11.63 -2.08
N LEU A 43 11.07 11.31 -3.37
CA LEU A 43 11.86 10.16 -3.86
C LEU A 43 13.35 10.31 -3.49
N GLN A 44 13.92 11.49 -3.65
CA GLN A 44 15.29 11.80 -3.21
C GLN A 44 15.48 11.65 -1.70
N LYS A 45 14.50 12.11 -0.91
CA LYS A 45 14.56 12.08 0.55
C LYS A 45 14.40 10.66 1.11
N MET A 46 13.51 9.87 0.52
CA MET A 46 13.33 8.47 0.88
C MET A 46 14.53 7.62 0.46
N ASP A 47 15.18 7.98 -0.65
CA ASP A 47 16.35 7.30 -1.21
C ASP A 47 16.10 5.79 -1.40
N CYS A 48 14.93 5.45 -1.92
CA CYS A 48 14.50 4.07 -2.10
C CYS A 48 15.07 3.45 -3.38
N ASP A 49 15.23 2.13 -3.36
CA ASP A 49 15.63 1.34 -4.52
C ASP A 49 14.42 0.81 -5.29
N ILE A 50 13.33 0.51 -4.57
CA ILE A 50 12.08 -0.01 -5.14
C ILE A 50 10.91 0.75 -4.53
N VAL A 51 10.00 1.26 -5.35
CA VAL A 51 8.83 2.03 -4.89
C VAL A 51 7.56 1.55 -5.57
N GLY A 52 6.57 1.16 -4.77
CA GLY A 52 5.21 0.91 -5.21
C GLY A 52 4.37 2.18 -5.08
N PHE A 53 3.67 2.54 -6.16
CA PHE A 53 2.82 3.73 -6.23
C PHE A 53 1.35 3.37 -6.31
N GLN A 54 0.51 4.17 -5.66
CA GLN A 54 -0.94 4.10 -5.76
C GLN A 54 -1.50 5.44 -6.26
N GLU A 55 -2.73 5.42 -6.73
CA GLU A 55 -3.42 6.59 -7.32
C GLU A 55 -2.70 7.17 -8.55
N VAL A 56 -2.21 6.27 -9.42
CA VAL A 56 -1.61 6.61 -10.71
C VAL A 56 -2.70 6.69 -11.78
N PHE A 57 -2.87 7.85 -12.40
CA PHE A 57 -3.77 8.04 -13.54
C PHE A 57 -2.97 8.30 -14.81
N SER A 58 -1.99 9.19 -14.69
CA SER A 58 -1.04 9.57 -15.74
C SER A 58 0.23 8.73 -15.64
N GLN A 59 0.20 7.54 -16.26
CA GLN A 59 1.25 6.53 -16.13
C GLN A 59 2.55 6.92 -16.83
N GLU A 60 2.47 7.49 -18.03
CA GLU A 60 3.66 7.92 -18.77
C GLU A 60 4.37 9.08 -18.08
N GLU A 61 3.64 10.07 -17.56
CA GLU A 61 4.25 11.18 -16.82
C GLU A 61 4.91 10.71 -15.50
N LEU A 62 4.37 9.66 -14.86
CA LEU A 62 4.99 9.09 -13.67
C LEU A 62 6.28 8.34 -14.05
N LYS A 63 6.25 7.58 -15.14
CA LYS A 63 7.41 6.87 -15.69
C LYS A 63 8.55 7.83 -15.98
N GLU A 64 8.30 8.90 -16.73
CA GLU A 64 9.31 9.94 -17.02
C GLU A 64 9.90 10.51 -15.72
N LEU A 65 9.03 10.86 -14.77
CA LEU A 65 9.44 11.45 -13.49
C LEU A 65 10.34 10.53 -12.66
N VAL A 66 10.02 9.23 -12.57
CA VAL A 66 10.84 8.29 -11.79
C VAL A 66 12.15 7.96 -12.49
N LEU A 67 12.17 7.89 -13.83
CA LEU A 67 13.41 7.70 -14.59
C LEU A 67 14.37 8.88 -14.39
N GLU A 68 13.85 10.11 -14.38
CA GLU A 68 14.63 11.31 -14.01
C GLU A 68 15.16 11.25 -12.57
N CYS A 69 14.47 10.55 -11.66
CA CYS A 69 14.93 10.34 -10.29
C CYS A 69 15.95 9.19 -10.14
N GLY A 70 16.38 8.57 -11.24
CA GLY A 70 17.41 7.52 -11.24
C GLY A 70 16.89 6.10 -11.08
N PHE A 71 15.57 5.87 -11.14
CA PHE A 71 15.03 4.53 -11.36
C PHE A 71 15.33 4.07 -12.79
N LYS A 72 15.44 2.75 -12.99
CA LYS A 72 15.81 2.16 -14.29
C LYS A 72 14.64 1.45 -14.96
N GLU A 73 13.78 0.86 -14.13
CA GLU A 73 12.63 0.09 -14.56
C GLU A 73 11.36 0.73 -14.00
N PHE A 74 10.30 0.70 -14.80
CA PHE A 74 8.96 1.13 -14.43
C PHE A 74 7.93 0.18 -15.03
N VAL A 75 6.96 -0.24 -14.24
CA VAL A 75 5.92 -1.17 -14.69
C VAL A 75 4.54 -0.80 -14.16
N VAL A 76 3.56 -1.01 -15.03
CA VAL A 76 2.12 -1.04 -14.76
C VAL A 76 1.56 -2.31 -15.42
N VAL A 77 0.50 -2.88 -14.86
CA VAL A 77 -0.13 -4.13 -15.36
C VAL A 77 -1.57 -3.96 -15.81
N ASP A 78 -2.08 -2.73 -15.70
CA ASP A 78 -3.43 -2.33 -16.08
C ASP A 78 -3.42 -0.84 -16.44
N GLU A 79 -4.45 -0.41 -17.16
CA GLU A 79 -4.61 0.97 -17.61
C GLU A 79 -5.75 1.66 -16.86
N ALA A 80 -5.55 2.94 -16.53
CA ALA A 80 -6.61 3.73 -15.92
C ALA A 80 -7.75 3.96 -16.94
N LYS A 81 -8.99 3.62 -16.58
CA LYS A 81 -10.15 3.72 -17.49
C LYS A 81 -10.45 5.18 -17.78
N LEU A 82 -10.27 5.60 -19.04
CA LEU A 82 -10.51 6.96 -19.50
C LEU A 82 -11.84 7.08 -20.26
N ASP A 83 -12.66 8.05 -19.87
CA ASP A 83 -13.75 8.53 -20.72
C ASP A 83 -13.17 9.53 -21.73
N GLU A 84 -12.80 9.04 -22.90
CA GLU A 84 -12.14 9.79 -23.98
C GLU A 84 -12.89 11.04 -24.40
N LYS A 85 -14.23 10.94 -24.50
CA LYS A 85 -15.08 12.05 -24.93
C LYS A 85 -14.97 13.24 -23.98
N ASN A 86 -14.87 12.95 -22.68
CA ASN A 86 -14.86 13.96 -21.64
C ASN A 86 -13.47 14.23 -21.08
N LYS A 87 -12.45 13.46 -21.47
CA LYS A 87 -11.11 13.45 -20.88
C LYS A 87 -11.13 13.27 -19.36
N VAL A 88 -11.95 12.35 -18.87
CA VAL A 88 -12.11 12.08 -17.43
C VAL A 88 -11.74 10.63 -17.11
N TYR A 89 -10.71 10.43 -16.30
CA TYR A 89 -10.43 9.10 -15.75
C TYR A 89 -11.50 8.68 -14.75
N LYS A 90 -11.90 7.41 -14.80
CA LYS A 90 -12.90 6.79 -13.93
C LYS A 90 -12.29 5.82 -12.93
N SER A 91 -11.11 5.29 -13.24
CA SER A 91 -10.31 4.48 -12.32
C SER A 91 -8.88 5.00 -12.27
N THR A 92 -8.11 4.38 -11.40
CA THR A 92 -6.67 4.61 -11.22
C THR A 92 -6.02 3.24 -11.05
N THR A 93 -4.71 3.17 -11.24
CA THR A 93 -3.93 1.95 -11.16
C THR A 93 -2.84 2.07 -10.11
N VAL A 94 -2.06 1.00 -9.98
CA VAL A 94 -0.80 0.98 -9.25
C VAL A 94 0.36 0.96 -10.23
N ALA A 95 1.54 1.39 -9.78
CA ALA A 95 2.77 1.28 -10.54
C ALA A 95 3.92 0.82 -9.63
N LEU A 96 4.99 0.31 -10.23
CA LEU A 96 6.22 -0.08 -9.54
C LEU A 96 7.41 0.53 -10.28
N ALA A 97 8.30 1.21 -9.56
CA ALA A 97 9.59 1.64 -10.08
C ALA A 97 10.72 0.92 -9.34
N SER A 98 11.78 0.56 -10.06
CA SER A 98 12.92 -0.18 -9.51
C SER A 98 14.25 0.33 -10.08
N LYS A 99 15.28 0.44 -9.22
CA LYS A 99 16.68 0.62 -9.63
C LYS A 99 17.34 -0.69 -10.08
N PHE A 100 16.70 -1.82 -9.78
CA PHE A 100 17.12 -3.18 -10.13
C PHE A 100 16.30 -3.73 -11.30
N PRO A 101 16.85 -4.64 -12.13
CA PRO A 101 16.13 -5.28 -13.22
C PRO A 101 14.86 -6.01 -12.77
N ILE A 102 13.79 -5.85 -13.54
CA ILE A 102 12.54 -6.62 -13.40
C ILE A 102 12.62 -7.82 -14.34
N LYS A 103 12.72 -9.04 -13.80
CA LYS A 103 12.85 -10.28 -14.58
C LYS A 103 11.51 -10.78 -15.13
N ASN A 104 10.47 -10.69 -14.31
CA ASN A 104 9.15 -11.23 -14.66
C ASN A 104 8.03 -10.39 -14.05
N ILE A 105 6.89 -10.39 -14.73
CA ILE A 105 5.63 -9.79 -14.28
C ILE A 105 4.55 -10.83 -14.45
N GLU A 106 3.83 -11.12 -13.37
CA GLU A 106 2.79 -12.14 -13.34
C GLU A 106 1.47 -11.56 -12.85
N ASN A 107 0.37 -12.12 -13.36
CA ASN A 107 -0.96 -11.79 -12.87
C ASN A 107 -1.29 -12.62 -11.63
N ILE A 108 -1.92 -11.99 -10.64
CA ILE A 108 -2.39 -12.67 -9.44
C ILE A 108 -3.68 -13.42 -9.76
N SER A 109 -3.67 -14.73 -9.47
CA SER A 109 -4.84 -15.57 -9.70
C SER A 109 -6.02 -15.14 -8.81
N LYS A 110 -7.17 -14.91 -9.44
CA LYS A 110 -8.45 -14.58 -8.77
C LYS A 110 -9.54 -15.57 -9.15
N SER A 111 -10.55 -15.72 -8.29
CA SER A 111 -11.74 -16.50 -8.62
C SER A 111 -12.61 -15.76 -9.64
N SER A 112 -13.39 -16.49 -10.43
CA SER A 112 -14.19 -15.93 -11.54
C SER A 112 -15.35 -15.02 -11.08
N ASP A 113 -15.68 -15.05 -9.79
CA ASP A 113 -16.78 -14.31 -9.17
C ASP A 113 -16.40 -12.89 -8.71
N PHE A 114 -15.13 -12.48 -8.85
CA PHE A 114 -14.72 -11.10 -8.57
C PHE A 114 -13.61 -10.60 -9.49
N THR A 115 -13.48 -9.27 -9.54
CA THR A 115 -12.36 -8.58 -10.20
C THR A 115 -11.72 -7.62 -9.21
N PHE A 116 -10.42 -7.40 -9.32
CA PHE A 116 -9.76 -6.40 -8.48
C PHE A 116 -10.28 -5.00 -8.82
N ALA A 117 -10.37 -4.12 -7.82
CA ALA A 117 -10.69 -2.71 -8.03
C ALA A 117 -9.55 -1.99 -8.76
N ARG A 118 -8.32 -2.45 -8.52
CA ARG A 118 -7.09 -2.13 -9.25
C ARG A 118 -6.27 -3.41 -9.34
N GLU A 119 -5.87 -3.81 -10.53
CA GLU A 119 -5.05 -5.02 -10.70
C GLU A 119 -3.72 -4.84 -9.94
N PRO A 120 -3.37 -5.77 -9.01
CA PRO A 120 -2.12 -5.70 -8.28
C PRO A 120 -0.93 -6.12 -9.15
N ILE A 121 0.23 -5.53 -8.90
CA ILE A 121 1.49 -5.95 -9.55
C ILE A 121 2.09 -7.08 -8.73
N LYS A 122 2.57 -8.13 -9.41
CA LYS A 122 3.55 -9.10 -8.90
C LYS A 122 4.76 -9.08 -9.83
N ALA A 123 5.88 -8.59 -9.32
CA ALA A 123 7.12 -8.47 -10.06
C ALA A 123 8.24 -9.28 -9.41
N THR A 124 8.97 -10.07 -10.20
CA THR A 124 10.22 -10.68 -9.75
C THR A 124 11.37 -9.72 -10.04
N ILE A 125 11.99 -9.19 -9.00
CA ILE A 125 13.10 -8.24 -9.08
C ILE A 125 14.40 -8.97 -8.82
N SER A 126 15.38 -8.79 -9.70
CA SER A 126 16.71 -9.37 -9.55
C SER A 126 17.67 -8.42 -8.87
N LEU A 127 18.10 -8.79 -7.67
CA LEU A 127 19.06 -8.04 -6.86
C LEU A 127 20.49 -8.43 -7.27
N LYS A 128 21.50 -7.94 -6.52
CA LYS A 128 22.89 -8.34 -6.75
C LYS A 128 23.08 -9.83 -6.46
N ASN A 129 24.07 -10.44 -7.10
CA ASN A 129 24.43 -11.87 -6.95
C ASN A 129 23.29 -12.83 -7.31
N ASP A 130 22.48 -12.47 -8.31
CA ASP A 130 21.36 -13.29 -8.84
C ASP A 130 20.32 -13.70 -7.80
N LEU A 131 20.21 -12.96 -6.70
CA LEU A 131 19.16 -13.17 -5.72
C LEU A 131 17.87 -12.50 -6.19
N ASP A 132 16.83 -13.29 -6.36
CA ASP A 132 15.54 -12.82 -6.82
C ASP A 132 14.54 -12.72 -5.65
N ILE A 133 13.78 -11.62 -5.64
CA ILE A 133 12.67 -11.40 -4.70
C ILE A 133 11.38 -11.11 -5.46
N ASN A 134 10.25 -11.45 -4.88
CA ASN A 134 8.96 -11.00 -5.38
C ASN A 134 8.56 -9.69 -4.69
N VAL A 135 8.19 -8.69 -5.48
CA VAL A 135 7.61 -7.44 -5.00
C VAL A 135 6.19 -7.31 -5.52
N TYR A 136 5.27 -7.13 -4.59
CA TYR A 136 3.86 -6.92 -4.84
C TYR A 136 3.51 -5.45 -4.59
N VAL A 137 2.67 -4.89 -5.46
CA VAL A 137 2.05 -3.57 -5.23
C VAL A 137 0.54 -3.70 -5.29
N ALA A 138 -0.16 -3.27 -4.24
CA ALA A 138 -1.61 -3.36 -4.17
C ALA A 138 -2.25 -2.07 -3.67
N HIS A 139 -3.46 -1.79 -4.15
CA HIS A 139 -4.31 -0.71 -3.67
C HIS A 139 -5.75 -1.21 -3.55
N LEU A 140 -6.15 -1.60 -2.34
CA LEU A 140 -7.44 -2.25 -2.14
C LEU A 140 -8.61 -1.28 -2.27
N LYS A 141 -9.84 -1.81 -2.30
CA LYS A 141 -11.05 -1.01 -2.44
C LYS A 141 -11.25 0.02 -1.32
N SER A 142 -11.27 1.29 -1.71
CA SER A 142 -11.58 2.44 -0.85
C SER A 142 -13.06 2.49 -0.44
N ASN A 143 -13.33 2.88 0.82
CA ASN A 143 -14.68 3.15 1.34
C ASN A 143 -15.12 4.61 1.14
N ARG A 144 -15.14 5.09 -0.12
CA ARG A 144 -15.45 6.50 -0.46
C ARG A 144 -16.90 6.89 -0.20
N LEU A 145 -17.80 5.90 -0.09
CA LEU A 145 -19.21 6.11 0.22
C LEU A 145 -19.46 6.22 1.73
N ASN A 146 -18.41 6.19 2.56
CA ASN A 146 -18.50 6.22 4.02
C ASN A 146 -19.47 5.17 4.56
N GLU A 147 -19.43 3.97 3.98
CA GLU A 147 -20.16 2.80 4.47
C GLU A 147 -19.74 2.52 5.91
N PHE A 148 -20.65 1.95 6.70
CA PHE A 148 -20.36 1.63 8.08
C PHE A 148 -19.33 0.50 8.17
N GLU A 149 -18.23 0.74 8.87
CA GLU A 149 -17.18 -0.24 9.12
C GLU A 149 -16.87 -0.31 10.62
N TYR A 150 -16.75 -1.54 11.12
CA TYR A 150 -16.35 -1.78 12.50
C TYR A 150 -14.91 -1.32 12.73
N LYS A 151 -14.69 -0.63 13.85
CA LYS A 151 -13.37 -0.22 14.31
C LYS A 151 -12.86 -1.23 15.33
N PHE A 152 -11.69 -1.78 15.07
CA PHE A 152 -11.02 -2.70 15.98
C PHE A 152 -9.81 -2.03 16.62
N THR A 153 -9.35 -2.63 17.72
CA THR A 153 -8.16 -2.20 18.46
C THR A 153 -7.18 -3.36 18.56
N LYS A 154 -5.99 -3.10 19.09
CA LYS A 154 -5.00 -4.15 19.40
C LYS A 154 -5.55 -5.28 20.29
N ASP A 155 -6.56 -4.99 21.11
CA ASP A 155 -7.14 -5.94 22.07
C ASP A 155 -8.29 -6.76 21.45
N SER A 156 -8.71 -6.41 20.23
CA SER A 156 -9.78 -7.12 19.52
C SER A 156 -9.30 -8.48 19.01
N THR A 157 -9.99 -9.55 19.42
CA THR A 157 -9.61 -10.92 19.01
C THR A 157 -10.08 -11.25 17.60
N LEU A 158 -9.44 -12.22 16.94
CA LEU A 158 -9.88 -12.69 15.62
C LEU A 158 -11.33 -13.18 15.62
N GLU A 159 -11.78 -13.83 16.70
CA GLU A 159 -13.15 -14.35 16.80
C GLU A 159 -14.18 -13.21 16.92
N GLU A 160 -13.88 -12.17 17.69
CA GLU A 160 -14.70 -10.95 17.76
C GLU A 160 -14.80 -10.29 16.38
N LYS A 161 -13.67 -10.14 15.69
CA LYS A 161 -13.63 -9.55 14.35
C LYS A 161 -14.43 -10.37 13.35
N LYS A 162 -14.29 -11.71 13.35
CA LYS A 162 -15.06 -12.62 12.50
C LYS A 162 -16.56 -12.54 12.79
N SER A 163 -16.96 -12.49 14.06
CA SER A 163 -18.38 -12.31 14.44
C SER A 163 -18.97 -11.01 13.89
N LYS A 164 -18.22 -9.90 13.99
CA LYS A 164 -18.65 -8.61 13.41
C LYS A 164 -18.66 -8.63 11.89
N LEU A 165 -17.69 -9.32 11.27
CA LEU A 165 -17.65 -9.53 9.82
C LEU A 165 -18.89 -10.29 9.34
N ASP A 166 -19.27 -11.38 10.01
CA ASP A 166 -20.46 -12.17 9.65
C ASP A 166 -21.73 -11.32 9.67
N ILE A 167 -21.87 -10.44 10.67
CA ILE A 167 -22.97 -9.47 10.75
C ILE A 167 -22.92 -8.50 9.57
N ALA A 168 -21.74 -7.95 9.26
CA ALA A 168 -21.58 -6.99 8.16
C ALA A 168 -21.92 -7.62 6.79
N LEU A 169 -21.48 -8.85 6.56
CA LEU A 169 -21.74 -9.58 5.31
C LEU A 169 -23.20 -10.00 5.18
N LYS A 170 -23.82 -10.53 6.24
CA LYS A 170 -25.24 -10.93 6.21
C LYS A 170 -26.18 -9.76 5.92
N ASN A 171 -25.87 -8.59 6.47
CA ASN A 171 -26.70 -7.40 6.31
C ASN A 171 -26.25 -6.48 5.16
N ASN A 172 -25.24 -6.88 4.38
CA ASN A 172 -24.66 -6.07 3.28
C ASN A 172 -24.29 -4.64 3.69
N TYR A 173 -23.74 -4.45 4.91
CA TYR A 173 -23.41 -3.13 5.43
C TYR A 173 -22.24 -2.45 4.72
N SER A 174 -21.37 -3.22 4.07
CA SER A 174 -20.25 -2.67 3.32
C SER A 174 -19.87 -3.56 2.13
N LEU A 175 -20.17 -3.08 0.92
CA LEU A 175 -19.72 -3.71 -0.31
C LEU A 175 -18.21 -3.50 -0.50
N SER A 176 -17.68 -2.37 -0.01
CA SER A 176 -16.25 -2.10 -0.05
C SER A 176 -15.44 -3.07 0.82
N LEU A 177 -15.90 -3.39 2.03
CA LEU A 177 -15.27 -4.41 2.88
C LEU A 177 -15.28 -5.80 2.22
N LYS A 178 -16.42 -6.21 1.63
CA LYS A 178 -16.51 -7.48 0.90
C LYS A 178 -15.48 -7.55 -0.23
N GLN A 179 -15.35 -6.47 -1.00
CA GLN A 179 -14.36 -6.36 -2.06
C GLN A 179 -12.92 -6.45 -1.49
N ARG A 180 -12.58 -5.67 -0.45
CA ARG A 180 -11.24 -5.72 0.17
C ARG A 180 -10.88 -7.13 0.64
N LEU A 181 -11.82 -7.87 1.21
CA LEU A 181 -11.59 -9.24 1.67
C LEU A 181 -11.32 -10.22 0.52
N ASN A 182 -12.00 -10.08 -0.62
CA ASN A 182 -11.72 -10.89 -1.80
C ASN A 182 -10.33 -10.58 -2.38
N GLU A 183 -9.96 -9.30 -2.44
CA GLU A 183 -8.65 -8.85 -2.90
C GLU A 183 -7.53 -9.36 -1.96
N ALA A 184 -7.70 -9.18 -0.65
CA ALA A 184 -6.78 -9.68 0.37
C ALA A 184 -6.65 -11.21 0.32
N LYS A 185 -7.75 -11.94 0.08
CA LYS A 185 -7.74 -13.39 -0.08
C LYS A 185 -6.90 -13.83 -1.28
N ALA A 186 -7.07 -13.19 -2.43
CA ALA A 186 -6.29 -13.53 -3.62
C ALA A 186 -4.79 -13.29 -3.39
N LEU A 187 -4.44 -12.14 -2.81
CA LEU A 187 -3.06 -11.83 -2.40
C LEU A 187 -2.51 -12.86 -1.41
N HIS A 188 -3.27 -13.22 -0.37
CA HIS A 188 -2.88 -14.22 0.63
C HIS A 188 -2.50 -15.55 -0.01
N PHE A 189 -3.38 -16.10 -0.85
CA PHE A 189 -3.16 -17.41 -1.44
C PHE A 189 -2.11 -17.42 -2.55
N ASP A 190 -1.88 -16.28 -3.22
CA ASP A 190 -0.78 -16.14 -4.17
C ASP A 190 0.56 -16.07 -3.44
N ILE A 191 0.71 -15.17 -2.46
CA ILE A 191 1.94 -14.99 -1.68
C ILE A 191 2.31 -16.26 -0.93
N LYS A 192 1.34 -16.95 -0.34
CA LYS A 192 1.56 -18.22 0.39
C LYS A 192 2.18 -19.33 -0.47
N LYS A 193 1.98 -19.30 -1.80
CA LYS A 193 2.52 -20.31 -2.73
C LYS A 193 3.93 -19.95 -3.21
N GLN A 194 4.41 -18.74 -2.95
CA GLN A 194 5.71 -18.31 -3.43
C GLN A 194 6.84 -18.98 -2.64
N ILE A 195 7.88 -19.36 -3.38
CA ILE A 195 9.13 -19.89 -2.82
C ILE A 195 10.12 -18.74 -2.60
N LEU A 196 10.08 -17.72 -3.46
CA LEU A 196 10.93 -16.55 -3.34
C LEU A 196 10.46 -15.65 -2.18
N PRO A 197 11.41 -15.02 -1.44
CA PRO A 197 11.09 -13.99 -0.46
C PRO A 197 10.20 -12.91 -1.07
N SER A 198 9.15 -12.53 -0.36
CA SER A 198 8.12 -11.63 -0.90
C SER A 198 7.99 -10.36 -0.06
N ILE A 199 7.83 -9.22 -0.73
CA ILE A 199 7.55 -7.91 -0.14
C ILE A 199 6.26 -7.38 -0.74
N LEU A 200 5.31 -6.95 0.08
CA LEU A 200 4.06 -6.32 -0.35
C LEU A 200 4.03 -4.85 0.07
N LEU A 201 3.95 -3.97 -0.92
CA LEU A 201 3.86 -2.51 -0.80
C LEU A 201 2.42 -2.11 -1.08
N CYS A 202 1.67 -1.62 -0.09
CA CYS A 202 0.25 -1.43 -0.30
C CYS A 202 -0.40 -0.30 0.47
N ASP A 203 -1.45 0.24 -0.15
CA ASP A 203 -2.53 0.95 0.52
C ASP A 203 -3.72 -0.02 0.66
N LEU A 204 -4.00 -0.44 1.90
CA LEU A 204 -5.08 -1.37 2.18
C LEU A 204 -6.46 -0.71 2.22
N ASN A 205 -6.54 0.63 2.23
CA ASN A 205 -7.77 1.36 2.51
C ASN A 205 -8.51 0.87 3.78
N ASP A 206 -7.76 0.31 4.73
CA ASP A 206 -8.28 -0.25 5.97
C ASP A 206 -7.27 -0.03 7.10
N ARG A 207 -7.77 -0.04 8.33
CA ARG A 207 -7.02 0.40 9.53
C ARG A 207 -6.06 -0.68 10.03
N GLU A 208 -5.09 -0.27 10.84
CA GLU A 208 -4.05 -1.11 11.49
C GLU A 208 -4.55 -2.41 12.14
N PHE A 209 -5.75 -2.43 12.73
CA PHE A 209 -6.30 -3.62 13.39
C PHE A 209 -7.45 -4.28 12.61
N SER A 210 -7.61 -3.93 11.33
CA SER A 210 -8.71 -4.39 10.50
C SER A 210 -8.71 -5.90 10.27
N ILE A 211 -9.90 -6.43 10.02
CA ILE A 211 -10.09 -7.83 9.63
C ILE A 211 -9.49 -8.12 8.23
N THR A 212 -9.30 -7.09 7.41
CA THR A 212 -8.62 -7.16 6.12
C THR A 212 -7.17 -7.59 6.27
N ILE A 213 -6.46 -7.10 7.31
CA ILE A 213 -5.08 -7.53 7.61
C ILE A 213 -5.06 -8.99 8.07
N ASP A 214 -6.02 -9.41 8.90
CA ASP A 214 -6.12 -10.82 9.32
C ASP A 214 -6.33 -11.75 8.11
N ALA A 215 -7.22 -11.37 7.19
CA ALA A 215 -7.45 -12.10 5.94
C ALA A 215 -6.20 -12.15 5.04
N LEU A 216 -5.46 -11.04 4.95
CA LEU A 216 -4.25 -10.97 4.15
C LEU A 216 -3.10 -11.81 4.74
N THR A 217 -2.91 -11.77 6.06
CA THR A 217 -1.66 -12.21 6.69
C THR A 217 -1.74 -13.53 7.44
N ASN A 218 -2.91 -13.94 7.95
CA ASN A 218 -3.02 -15.05 8.90
C ASN A 218 -3.77 -16.26 8.32
N LYS A 219 -3.14 -17.43 8.26
CA LYS A 219 -3.77 -18.66 7.76
C LYS A 219 -4.97 -19.09 8.59
N ARG A 220 -4.99 -18.79 9.90
CA ARG A 220 -6.11 -19.09 10.80
C ARG A 220 -7.38 -18.33 10.42
N PHE A 221 -7.27 -17.22 9.69
CA PHE A 221 -8.46 -16.56 9.13
C PHE A 221 -9.28 -17.53 8.27
N TYR A 222 -8.63 -18.37 7.45
CA TYR A 222 -9.28 -19.32 6.54
C TYR A 222 -9.36 -20.77 7.08
N LYS A 223 -8.72 -21.07 8.21
CA LYS A 223 -8.62 -22.42 8.78
C LYS A 223 -9.03 -22.39 10.25
N ASN A 224 -10.31 -22.64 10.51
CA ASN A 224 -10.87 -22.60 11.87
C ASN A 224 -10.31 -23.69 12.79
N GLU A 225 -9.72 -24.75 12.24
CA GLU A 225 -9.06 -25.82 12.99
C GLU A 225 -7.75 -25.37 13.66
N LEU A 226 -7.14 -24.27 13.20
CA LEU A 226 -5.92 -23.73 13.79
C LEU A 226 -6.23 -23.03 15.11
N LYS A 227 -5.66 -23.55 16.21
CA LYS A 227 -5.82 -22.98 17.56
C LYS A 227 -4.93 -21.77 17.82
N LYS A 228 -3.88 -21.58 17.01
CA LYS A 228 -2.91 -20.48 17.11
C LYS A 228 -2.78 -19.80 15.76
N ASP A 229 -2.42 -18.52 15.79
CA ASP A 229 -2.15 -17.76 14.58
C ASP A 229 -0.92 -18.31 13.85
N ASP A 230 -0.99 -18.32 12.52
CA ASP A 230 0.07 -18.80 11.63
C ASP A 230 0.18 -17.81 10.47
N PHE A 231 1.09 -16.84 10.62
CA PHE A 231 1.25 -15.72 9.71
C PHE A 231 2.13 -16.08 8.50
N ILE A 232 1.74 -15.60 7.32
CA ILE A 232 2.54 -15.68 6.07
C ILE A 232 3.25 -14.36 5.75
N LEU A 233 2.80 -13.28 6.37
CA LEU A 233 3.25 -11.91 6.13
C LEU A 233 3.32 -11.19 7.47
N PHE A 234 4.34 -10.35 7.62
CA PHE A 234 4.61 -9.58 8.82
C PHE A 234 4.69 -8.10 8.46
N ASP A 235 4.00 -7.25 9.21
CA ASP A 235 4.10 -5.80 9.05
C ASP A 235 5.49 -5.34 9.47
N SER A 236 6.23 -4.71 8.56
CA SER A 236 7.57 -4.18 8.83
C SER A 236 7.62 -3.27 10.05
N TYR A 237 6.54 -2.54 10.38
CA TYR A 237 6.50 -1.69 11.58
C TYR A 237 6.59 -2.51 12.89
N ASP A 238 5.98 -3.69 12.91
CA ASP A 238 5.91 -4.52 14.11
C ASP A 238 7.22 -5.25 14.38
N ILE A 239 7.90 -5.68 13.31
CA ILE A 239 9.16 -6.44 13.37
C ILE A 239 10.41 -5.57 13.31
N ALA A 240 10.32 -4.32 12.85
CA ALA A 240 11.47 -3.43 12.82
C ALA A 240 12.04 -3.15 14.23
N PRO A 241 13.37 -3.15 14.41
CA PRO A 241 14.00 -2.82 15.68
C PRO A 241 13.59 -1.43 16.20
N LYS A 242 13.00 -1.38 17.40
CA LYS A 242 12.59 -0.12 18.05
C LYS A 242 13.61 0.29 19.11
N LYS A 243 14.37 1.35 18.86
CA LYS A 243 15.37 1.87 19.81
C LYS A 243 14.72 2.83 20.81
N VAL A 244 14.75 2.50 22.10
CA VAL A 244 14.40 3.43 23.17
C VAL A 244 15.69 4.10 23.65
N TYR A 245 15.85 5.39 23.38
CA TYR A 245 16.97 6.17 23.92
C TYR A 245 16.54 6.79 25.25
N ASN A 246 17.22 6.42 26.34
CA ASN A 246 17.01 6.94 27.69
C ASN A 246 15.56 6.72 28.21
N PRO A 247 15.19 5.49 28.65
CA PRO A 247 13.82 5.17 29.04
C PRO A 247 13.40 5.97 30.28
N HIS A 248 12.63 7.03 30.05
CA HIS A 248 11.99 7.79 31.12
C HIS A 248 10.95 6.89 31.81
N PRO A 249 10.71 6.99 33.14
CA PRO A 249 9.68 6.23 33.84
C PRO A 249 8.27 6.37 33.25
N GLU A 250 8.03 7.43 32.46
CA GLU A 250 6.76 7.71 31.79
C GLU A 250 6.68 7.20 30.34
N PHE A 251 7.64 6.40 29.87
CA PHE A 251 7.61 5.84 28.52
C PHE A 251 6.41 4.91 28.34
N LYS A 252 5.37 5.38 27.64
CA LYS A 252 4.11 4.66 27.37
C LYS A 252 4.21 3.68 26.19
N GLY A 253 5.42 3.35 25.76
CA GLY A 253 5.66 2.56 24.54
C GLY A 253 5.69 3.40 23.27
N PHE A 254 5.95 2.73 22.15
CA PHE A 254 5.97 3.36 20.83
C PHE A 254 4.55 3.51 20.30
N LYS A 255 4.16 4.73 19.94
CA LYS A 255 2.95 4.99 19.17
C LYS A 255 3.28 4.93 17.69
N ARG A 256 2.51 4.15 16.92
CA ARG A 256 2.66 4.08 15.47
C ARG A 256 2.37 5.44 14.84
N THR A 257 3.25 5.84 13.92
CA THR A 257 3.05 7.05 13.13
C THR A 257 1.93 6.83 12.11
N PRO A 258 0.89 7.69 12.08
CA PRO A 258 -0.17 7.59 11.09
C PRO A 258 0.34 7.81 9.66
N THR A 259 -0.30 7.14 8.70
CA THR A 259 -0.05 7.36 7.27
C THR A 259 -1.10 8.26 6.63
N SER A 260 -2.28 8.41 7.24
CA SER A 260 -3.30 9.35 6.77
C SER A 260 -4.08 9.94 7.95
N TYR A 261 -4.88 10.97 7.72
CA TYR A 261 -5.75 11.56 8.74
C TYR A 261 -7.18 11.71 8.23
N PHE A 262 -8.14 11.40 9.08
CA PHE A 262 -9.56 11.64 8.83
C PHE A 262 -10.17 12.40 10.00
N VAL A 263 -10.70 13.60 9.74
CA VAL A 263 -11.30 14.49 10.76
C VAL A 263 -10.35 14.68 11.96
N GLY A 264 -9.07 14.91 11.67
CA GLY A 264 -8.03 15.12 12.67
C GLY A 264 -7.51 13.86 13.39
N HIS A 265 -8.13 12.70 13.20
CA HIS A 265 -7.67 11.42 13.73
C HIS A 265 -6.74 10.72 12.75
N GLY A 266 -5.53 10.39 13.21
CA GLY A 266 -4.56 9.64 12.43
C GLY A 266 -4.97 8.17 12.27
N ASN A 267 -4.81 7.64 11.07
CA ASN A 267 -4.98 6.23 10.73
C ASN A 267 -3.72 5.73 10.01
N THR A 268 -3.52 4.42 10.02
CA THR A 268 -2.53 3.75 9.17
C THR A 268 -3.29 2.94 8.13
N LEU A 269 -3.10 3.30 6.87
CA LEU A 269 -3.68 2.64 5.70
C LEU A 269 -2.60 2.04 4.79
N ASP A 270 -1.39 2.60 4.86
CA ASP A 270 -0.25 2.24 4.02
C ASP A 270 0.71 1.33 4.81
N PHE A 271 1.08 0.21 4.20
CA PHE A 271 1.83 -0.85 4.85
C PHE A 271 2.92 -1.39 3.93
N ILE A 272 3.99 -1.88 4.56
CA ILE A 272 4.97 -2.75 3.92
C ILE A 272 4.97 -4.06 4.70
N PHE A 273 4.51 -5.13 4.07
CA PHE A 273 4.57 -6.47 4.61
C PHE A 273 5.73 -7.25 3.99
N VAL A 274 6.34 -8.15 4.75
CA VAL A 274 7.38 -9.05 4.28
C VAL A 274 7.02 -10.50 4.59
N SER A 275 7.43 -11.44 3.74
CA SER A 275 7.24 -12.86 4.00
C SER A 275 8.11 -13.33 5.16
N LYS A 276 7.81 -14.52 5.67
CA LYS A 276 8.52 -15.12 6.81
C LYS A 276 10.04 -15.20 6.62
N ASP A 277 10.50 -15.38 5.38
CA ASP A 277 11.92 -15.48 5.04
C ASP A 277 12.68 -14.17 5.29
N LEU A 278 11.96 -13.04 5.31
CA LEU A 278 12.48 -11.70 5.51
C LEU A 278 12.16 -11.11 6.89
N GLU A 279 11.49 -11.87 7.77
CA GLU A 279 11.04 -11.39 9.08
C GLU A 279 12.21 -10.83 9.90
N ASN A 280 13.33 -11.54 9.95
CA ASN A 280 14.53 -11.12 10.68
C ASN A 280 15.47 -10.20 9.87
N CYS A 281 15.10 -9.88 8.63
CA CYS A 281 15.89 -9.07 7.71
C CYS A 281 15.55 -7.58 7.80
N VAL A 282 14.38 -7.21 8.36
CA VAL A 282 13.98 -5.80 8.49
C VAL A 282 14.88 -5.08 9.50
N LYS A 283 15.54 -4.02 9.04
CA LYS A 283 16.46 -3.21 9.86
C LYS A 283 15.88 -1.88 10.30
N ASN A 284 14.96 -1.33 9.53
CA ASN A 284 14.37 -0.03 9.81
C ASN A 284 12.98 0.07 9.17
N HIS A 285 12.09 0.80 9.82
CA HIS A 285 10.79 1.21 9.30
C HIS A 285 10.63 2.70 9.60
N LYS A 286 10.31 3.50 8.58
CA LYS A 286 10.17 4.94 8.71
C LYS A 286 8.98 5.45 7.91
N VAL A 287 8.22 6.35 8.52
CA VAL A 287 7.15 7.11 7.87
C VAL A 287 7.65 8.54 7.60
N PHE A 288 7.27 9.10 6.44
CA PHE A 288 7.61 10.46 6.00
C PHE A 288 6.34 11.32 5.97
N GLU A 289 5.88 11.75 7.14
CA GLU A 289 4.62 12.46 7.34
C GLU A 289 4.75 13.98 7.48
N GLU A 290 5.90 14.60 7.16
CA GLU A 290 6.13 16.01 7.51
C GLU A 290 5.16 16.99 6.84
N HIS A 291 4.63 16.62 5.67
CA HIS A 291 3.59 17.41 5.00
C HIS A 291 2.23 17.29 5.70
N LEU A 292 1.89 16.11 6.24
CA LEU A 292 0.65 15.89 7.00
C LEU A 292 0.68 16.54 8.39
N GLN A 293 1.87 16.72 8.97
CA GLN A 293 2.00 17.53 10.19
C GLN A 293 1.66 19.01 9.94
N LYS A 294 1.94 19.52 8.74
CA LYS A 294 1.60 20.90 8.34
C LYS A 294 0.13 21.02 7.92
N ASN A 295 -0.38 20.03 7.18
CA ASN A 295 -1.77 19.97 6.75
C ASN A 295 -2.26 18.52 6.75
N ARG A 296 -3.04 18.16 7.76
CA ARG A 296 -3.56 16.80 7.96
C ARG A 296 -4.47 16.30 6.82
N ASN A 297 -5.08 17.20 6.06
CA ASN A 297 -5.93 16.82 4.93
C ASN A 297 -5.14 16.58 3.65
N GLY A 298 -3.82 16.83 3.65
CA GLY A 298 -3.02 16.81 2.43
C GLY A 298 -3.42 17.90 1.43
N THR A 299 -2.82 17.85 0.25
CA THR A 299 -3.19 18.71 -0.89
C THR A 299 -2.92 17.96 -2.19
N LEU A 300 -3.60 18.35 -3.28
CA LEU A 300 -3.29 17.84 -4.62
C LEU A 300 -1.82 18.04 -5.02
N LYS A 301 -1.18 19.11 -4.52
CA LYS A 301 0.25 19.40 -4.74
C LYS A 301 1.21 18.49 -3.97
N GLN A 302 0.70 17.74 -2.99
CA GLN A 302 1.47 16.82 -2.15
C GLN A 302 0.77 15.46 -2.12
N SER A 303 0.46 14.91 -0.95
CA SER A 303 -0.44 13.77 -0.79
C SER A 303 -1.27 13.98 0.47
N ASP A 304 -2.39 13.26 0.60
CA ASP A 304 -3.10 13.03 1.85
C ASP A 304 -2.58 11.78 2.60
N HIS A 305 -1.58 11.09 2.01
CA HIS A 305 -0.88 9.95 2.58
C HIS A 305 0.62 10.26 2.82
N ALA A 306 1.14 9.76 3.94
CA ALA A 306 2.56 9.70 4.22
C ALA A 306 3.20 8.52 3.48
N GLN A 307 4.48 8.67 3.14
CA GLN A 307 5.22 7.59 2.51
C GLN A 307 5.80 6.68 3.59
N VAL A 308 5.73 5.37 3.38
CA VAL A 308 6.31 4.38 4.28
C VAL A 308 7.53 3.79 3.60
N VAL A 309 8.65 3.70 4.31
CA VAL A 309 9.92 3.15 3.86
C VAL A 309 10.37 2.04 4.80
N CYS A 310 10.83 0.93 4.23
CA CYS A 310 11.41 -0.20 4.94
C CYS A 310 12.82 -0.48 4.43
N GLU A 311 13.77 -0.68 5.34
CA GLU A 311 15.13 -1.14 5.01
C GLU A 311 15.26 -2.62 5.34
N ILE A 312 15.66 -3.44 4.37
CA ILE A 312 15.72 -4.90 4.48
C ILE A 312 17.12 -5.38 4.11
N GLU A 313 17.75 -6.13 5.00
CA GLU A 313 19.04 -6.78 4.74
C GLU A 313 18.81 -8.13 4.05
N ILE A 314 19.21 -8.21 2.79
CA ILE A 314 19.14 -9.39 1.93
C ILE A 314 20.53 -10.01 1.79
#